data_AF-A0A8X6MEI9-F1
#
_entry.id   AF-A0A8X6MEI9-F1
#
_cell.length_a   1.000
_cell.length_b   1.000
_cell.length_c   1.000
_cell.angle_alpha   90.00
_cell.angle_beta   90.00
_cell.angle_gamma   90.00
#
_symmetry.space_group_name_H-M   'P 1'
#
loop_
_entity.id
_entity.type
_entity.pdbx_description
1 polymer ?
#
loop_
_entity_poly.entity_id
_entity_poly.type
_entity_poly.pdbx_seq_one_letter_code
_entity_poly.pdbx_strand_id
1 'polypeptide(L)'
;MQFLILFVSIINSIYCTDDPLSLVQNQLSEESLSPYVTKHGSRLSHRSIQECHALEYGNPPHELYKAHKVVNLSDPYFKVKRFVKEIKSSFTLRTVRGHYIVVSNPYKTISVLEPDQPGGCSLNIRQTVAATSKKNNCFVAINAGYFDTKDGKCLGNVITDGRIAHDSKGIQNAHFGLTNDEQIFIGYISEENVQSGNIMQLVGGVIWILRNGTRFVNTSKKLECEKTEETGPMDHFVNILSARTAVGHDKDGNVVLVQVDGKSSVDGINLYEMETLLLELGLVNAINLDGGGSSTLIINGTTANYPYDSCDDETFACDRKVSTVLCVHSPYCDPADCNNHGICSMGECICEKNWLPPKCDILFCSKTNCSNKGICTNEGCVCHPGFFGQDCHEKCLDGWYGSMCTKQCECYNSLGCDPITGTCECRSGFTGEKCQNSCPIGFFGVNCVLKCQCNHSCFCDPVTGVCEVPHNTSFYEAAKCQAEFIIMEQSLVKDNVDERRKWYITMIILGVITAACLASFLLMLFCSCSCYCQNEQLLCLKNERKPRKKYRLQLPSGYLSDSLSDSETLPMQNLQKA
;
A
#
# COMPACT_ATOMS: atom_id res chain seq x y z
N MET A 1 -45.88 28.84 -77.71
CA MET A 1 -45.23 29.27 -76.45
C MET A 1 -45.43 28.21 -75.37
N GLN A 2 -44.92 27.00 -75.57
CA GLN A 2 -45.20 25.86 -74.66
C GLN A 2 -44.04 24.84 -74.53
N PHE A 3 -43.00 24.98 -75.37
CA PHE A 3 -41.74 24.23 -75.23
C PHE A 3 -40.69 24.91 -74.34
N LEU A 4 -40.81 26.22 -74.07
CA LEU A 4 -39.86 26.94 -73.20
C LEU A 4 -40.11 26.71 -71.69
N ILE A 5 -41.32 26.33 -71.30
CA ILE A 5 -41.69 26.15 -69.88
C ILE A 5 -41.17 24.80 -69.35
N LEU A 6 -41.15 23.76 -70.20
CA LEU A 6 -40.57 22.45 -69.86
C LEU A 6 -39.05 22.50 -69.63
N PHE A 7 -38.32 23.37 -70.33
CA PHE A 7 -36.87 23.49 -70.14
C PHE A 7 -36.52 24.17 -68.80
N VAL A 8 -37.31 25.14 -68.34
CA VAL A 8 -37.07 25.81 -67.04
C VAL A 8 -37.43 24.90 -65.86
N SER A 9 -38.44 24.04 -65.99
CA SER A 9 -38.77 23.04 -64.95
C SER A 9 -37.77 21.89 -64.86
N ILE A 10 -37.07 21.54 -65.94
CA ILE A 10 -36.01 20.51 -65.90
C ILE A 10 -34.71 21.10 -65.32
N ILE A 11 -34.35 22.34 -65.65
CA ILE A 11 -33.14 22.99 -65.09
C ILE A 11 -33.30 23.26 -63.58
N ASN A 12 -34.49 23.67 -63.11
CA ASN A 12 -34.75 23.89 -61.68
C ASN A 12 -35.05 22.60 -60.88
N SER A 13 -35.02 21.42 -61.50
CA SER A 13 -35.13 20.12 -60.80
C SER A 13 -33.80 19.36 -60.72
N ILE A 14 -32.70 19.94 -61.22
CA ILE A 14 -31.35 19.38 -61.18
C ILE A 14 -30.49 20.03 -60.07
N TYR A 15 -30.94 21.16 -59.50
CA TYR A 15 -30.31 21.85 -58.36
C TYR A 15 -31.13 21.68 -57.07
N CYS A 16 -31.26 20.44 -56.60
CA CYS A 16 -31.71 20.11 -55.23
C CYS A 16 -31.29 18.67 -54.88
N THR A 17 -29.99 18.43 -54.79
CA THR A 17 -29.41 17.32 -54.04
C THR A 17 -28.33 17.90 -53.16
N ASP A 18 -28.54 17.89 -51.85
CA ASP A 18 -27.62 18.45 -50.87
C ASP A 18 -26.24 17.81 -51.01
N ASP A 19 -25.22 18.66 -51.08
CA ASP A 19 -23.82 18.26 -51.26
C ASP A 19 -23.32 17.56 -49.99
N PRO A 20 -23.05 16.24 -49.99
CA PRO A 20 -22.65 15.51 -48.79
C PRO A 20 -21.29 15.96 -48.22
N LEU A 21 -20.54 16.78 -48.97
CA LEU A 21 -19.23 17.29 -48.60
C LEU A 21 -19.25 18.54 -47.70
N SER A 22 -20.43 19.11 -47.38
CA SER A 22 -20.53 20.38 -46.64
C SER A 22 -20.93 20.26 -45.16
N LEU A 23 -21.21 19.04 -44.67
CA LEU A 23 -21.67 18.78 -43.28
C LEU A 23 -20.59 18.18 -42.35
N VAL A 24 -19.31 18.20 -42.76
CA VAL A 24 -18.17 17.65 -42.01
C VAL A 24 -17.16 18.72 -41.56
N GLN A 25 -17.47 20.01 -41.77
CA GLN A 25 -16.67 21.13 -41.27
C GLN A 25 -17.29 21.78 -40.03
N ASN A 26 -17.15 21.09 -38.90
CA ASN A 26 -16.88 21.70 -37.59
C ASN A 26 -16.44 20.60 -36.60
N GLN A 27 -15.28 20.80 -35.96
CA GLN A 27 -14.65 19.92 -34.95
C GLN A 27 -14.28 18.51 -35.42
N LEU A 28 -13.18 18.41 -36.18
CA LEU A 28 -12.38 17.20 -36.33
C LEU A 28 -10.93 17.54 -35.97
N SER A 29 -10.33 16.81 -35.03
CA SER A 29 -8.87 16.66 -34.98
C SER A 29 -8.44 15.97 -36.27
N GLU A 30 -7.55 16.60 -37.05
CA GLU A 30 -7.22 16.15 -38.42
C GLU A 30 -6.66 14.71 -38.50
N GLU A 31 -6.24 14.13 -37.37
CA GLU A 31 -5.70 12.77 -37.28
C GLU A 31 -6.63 11.75 -36.57
N SER A 32 -7.94 11.88 -36.74
CA SER A 32 -8.91 10.88 -36.24
C SER A 32 -8.89 9.63 -37.14
N LEU A 33 -8.45 8.49 -36.60
CA LEU A 33 -8.34 7.21 -37.33
C LEU A 33 -9.41 6.22 -36.82
N SER A 34 -10.66 6.38 -37.28
CA SER A 34 -11.76 5.51 -36.85
C SER A 34 -11.94 4.28 -37.76
N PRO A 35 -12.02 3.05 -37.20
CA PRO A 35 -12.43 1.86 -37.95
C PRO A 35 -13.93 1.82 -38.30
N TYR A 36 -14.78 2.61 -37.62
CA TYR A 36 -16.23 2.57 -37.77
C TYR A 36 -16.85 3.97 -37.99
N VAL A 37 -17.96 4.03 -38.74
CA VAL A 37 -18.63 5.31 -39.09
C VAL A 37 -19.70 5.72 -38.08
N THR A 38 -20.44 4.77 -37.50
CA THR A 38 -21.63 5.09 -36.67
C THR A 38 -21.56 4.51 -35.25
N LYS A 39 -21.08 3.28 -35.08
CA LYS A 39 -20.98 2.58 -33.79
C LYS A 39 -19.72 1.72 -33.78
N HIS A 40 -19.03 1.68 -32.66
CA HIS A 40 -17.79 0.92 -32.53
C HIS A 40 -18.06 -0.57 -32.33
N GLY A 41 -17.38 -1.40 -33.13
CA GLY A 41 -17.31 -2.84 -32.99
C GLY A 41 -18.48 -3.64 -33.57
N SER A 42 -18.21 -4.91 -33.89
CA SER A 42 -19.20 -5.83 -34.45
C SER A 42 -20.18 -6.32 -33.38
N ARG A 43 -21.48 -6.35 -33.72
CA ARG A 43 -22.53 -6.95 -32.88
C ARG A 43 -22.84 -8.40 -33.25
N LEU A 44 -22.00 -9.05 -34.06
CA LEU A 44 -22.05 -10.50 -34.22
C LEU A 44 -21.96 -11.15 -32.84
N SER A 45 -22.84 -12.09 -32.52
CA SER A 45 -22.80 -12.74 -31.21
C SER A 45 -21.48 -13.49 -31.03
N HIS A 46 -20.97 -13.59 -29.81
CA HIS A 46 -19.75 -14.37 -29.55
C HIS A 46 -19.87 -15.82 -30.06
N ARG A 47 -21.08 -16.41 -30.01
CA ARG A 47 -21.39 -17.70 -30.62
C ARG A 47 -21.24 -17.69 -32.15
N SER A 48 -21.68 -16.64 -32.82
CA SER A 48 -21.51 -16.48 -34.28
C SER A 48 -20.03 -16.34 -34.65
N ILE A 49 -19.23 -15.63 -33.83
CA ILE A 49 -17.78 -15.62 -33.98
C ILE A 49 -17.21 -17.02 -33.81
N GLN A 50 -17.55 -17.74 -32.73
CA GLN A 50 -17.13 -19.13 -32.51
C GLN A 50 -17.49 -20.06 -33.67
N GLU A 51 -18.72 -19.99 -34.20
CA GLU A 51 -19.18 -20.86 -35.30
C GLU A 51 -18.42 -20.56 -36.61
N CYS A 52 -18.28 -19.29 -37.01
CA CYS A 52 -17.51 -18.89 -38.19
C CYS A 52 -16.00 -19.21 -38.02
N HIS A 53 -15.46 -18.98 -36.84
CA HIS A 53 -14.05 -19.18 -36.50
C HIS A 53 -13.68 -20.67 -36.43
N ALA A 54 -14.54 -21.50 -35.84
CA ALA A 54 -14.30 -22.94 -35.71
C ALA A 54 -14.19 -23.66 -37.05
N LEU A 55 -14.93 -23.20 -38.06
CA LEU A 55 -14.89 -23.75 -39.43
C LEU A 55 -13.56 -23.51 -40.15
N GLU A 56 -12.91 -22.35 -39.93
CA GLU A 56 -11.64 -22.02 -40.59
C GLU A 56 -10.40 -22.28 -39.70
N TYR A 57 -10.50 -22.16 -38.37
CA TYR A 57 -9.35 -22.14 -37.45
C TYR A 57 -9.57 -22.84 -36.08
N GLY A 58 -10.61 -23.65 -35.93
CA GLY A 58 -10.91 -24.39 -34.70
C GLY A 58 -11.38 -23.53 -33.51
N ASN A 59 -11.56 -24.17 -32.36
CA ASN A 59 -11.92 -23.52 -31.08
C ASN A 59 -10.76 -23.66 -30.09
N PRO A 60 -10.59 -22.72 -29.13
CA PRO A 60 -11.43 -21.54 -28.86
C PRO A 60 -11.15 -20.32 -29.78
N PRO A 61 -11.97 -19.25 -29.74
CA PRO A 61 -11.79 -18.02 -30.52
C PRO A 61 -10.76 -17.05 -29.92
N HIS A 62 -9.81 -17.57 -29.15
CA HIS A 62 -8.74 -16.85 -28.46
C HIS A 62 -7.56 -17.81 -28.22
N GLU A 63 -6.39 -17.26 -27.95
CA GLU A 63 -5.23 -18.01 -27.49
C GLU A 63 -4.91 -17.66 -26.03
N LEU A 64 -4.55 -18.67 -25.26
CA LEU A 64 -4.00 -18.53 -23.91
C LEU A 64 -2.53 -18.97 -23.95
N TYR A 65 -1.62 -18.08 -23.57
CA TYR A 65 -0.18 -18.33 -23.59
C TYR A 65 0.44 -18.11 -22.22
N LYS A 66 1.37 -18.97 -21.79
CA LYS A 66 2.00 -18.83 -20.48
C LYS A 66 2.90 -17.59 -20.44
N ALA A 67 2.68 -16.70 -19.47
CA ALA A 67 3.54 -15.51 -19.32
C ALA A 67 4.97 -15.91 -18.93
N HIS A 68 5.95 -15.17 -19.45
CA HIS A 68 7.36 -15.34 -19.08
C HIS A 68 7.57 -14.91 -17.62
N LYS A 69 8.11 -15.80 -16.80
CA LYS A 69 8.54 -15.46 -15.42
C LYS A 69 10.03 -15.24 -15.39
N VAL A 70 10.47 -14.09 -14.91
CA VAL A 70 11.91 -13.80 -14.70
C VAL A 70 12.44 -14.70 -13.59
N VAL A 71 13.44 -15.53 -13.92
CA VAL A 71 14.07 -16.49 -12.99
C VAL A 71 15.25 -15.87 -12.26
N ASN A 72 15.87 -14.81 -12.81
CA ASN A 72 17.02 -14.13 -12.24
C ASN A 72 16.69 -12.65 -11.98
N LEU A 73 16.72 -12.25 -10.71
CA LEU A 73 16.52 -10.86 -10.25
C LEU A 73 17.50 -9.84 -10.86
N SER A 74 18.57 -10.29 -11.53
CA SER A 74 19.52 -9.43 -12.23
C SER A 74 19.02 -8.95 -13.60
N ASP A 75 18.01 -9.61 -14.20
CA ASP A 75 17.54 -9.31 -15.54
C ASP A 75 16.54 -8.13 -15.55
N PRO A 76 16.70 -7.12 -16.44
CA PRO A 76 15.76 -6.01 -16.52
C PRO A 76 14.42 -6.47 -17.12
N TYR A 77 13.31 -6.25 -16.39
CA TYR A 77 11.97 -6.67 -16.80
C TYR A 77 11.46 -6.01 -18.08
N PHE A 78 12.05 -4.91 -18.54
CA PHE A 78 11.70 -4.36 -19.84
C PHE A 78 12.94 -3.92 -20.61
N LYS A 79 12.88 -4.08 -21.93
CA LYS A 79 13.94 -3.69 -22.87
C LYS A 79 13.31 -2.87 -23.98
N VAL A 80 13.50 -1.56 -23.94
CA VAL A 80 13.09 -0.65 -25.03
C VAL A 80 14.09 -0.74 -26.17
N LYS A 81 13.61 -0.93 -27.40
CA LYS A 81 14.42 -0.91 -28.61
C LYS A 81 13.78 0.00 -29.65
N ARG A 82 14.52 1.01 -30.11
CA ARG A 82 14.13 1.83 -31.26
C ARG A 82 14.50 1.10 -32.55
N PHE A 83 13.66 1.22 -33.58
CA PHE A 83 13.96 0.77 -34.93
C PHE A 83 13.73 1.88 -35.95
N VAL A 84 14.43 1.75 -37.08
CA VAL A 84 14.19 2.52 -38.30
C VAL A 84 14.23 1.49 -39.42
N LYS A 85 13.15 1.37 -40.20
CA LYS A 85 12.99 0.34 -41.23
C LYS A 85 12.53 0.97 -42.54
N GLU A 86 13.17 0.57 -43.62
CA GLU A 86 12.70 0.90 -44.97
C GLU A 86 11.63 -0.10 -45.40
N ILE A 87 10.45 0.41 -45.74
CA ILE A 87 9.34 -0.38 -46.28
C ILE A 87 9.16 0.02 -47.74
N LYS A 88 9.26 -0.96 -48.63
CA LYS A 88 9.03 -0.78 -50.07
C LYS A 88 7.60 -1.19 -50.41
N SER A 89 6.77 -0.21 -50.75
CA SER A 89 5.37 -0.42 -51.14
C SER A 89 5.21 -0.11 -52.64
N SER A 90 5.11 -1.16 -53.45
CA SER A 90 5.12 -1.09 -54.92
C SER A 90 6.33 -0.31 -55.50
N PHE A 91 6.17 1.00 -55.70
CA PHE A 91 7.16 1.91 -56.30
C PHE A 91 7.73 2.95 -55.32
N THR A 92 7.18 3.06 -54.11
CA THR A 92 7.68 4.00 -53.09
C THR A 92 8.50 3.28 -52.03
N LEU A 93 9.60 3.92 -51.60
CA LEU A 93 10.40 3.51 -50.46
C LEU A 93 10.13 4.52 -49.34
N ARG A 94 9.69 4.03 -48.18
CA ARG A 94 9.32 4.87 -47.02
C ARG A 94 10.10 4.41 -45.79
N THR A 95 10.61 5.36 -45.01
CA THR A 95 11.42 5.07 -43.82
C THR A 95 10.55 5.19 -42.56
N VAL A 96 10.02 4.06 -42.11
CA VAL A 96 9.17 3.97 -40.93
C VAL A 96 10.04 3.91 -39.67
N ARG A 97 9.60 4.60 -38.62
CA ARG A 97 10.29 4.71 -37.33
C ARG A 97 9.36 4.24 -36.22
N GLY A 98 9.95 3.75 -35.14
CA GLY A 98 9.17 3.35 -33.99
C GLY A 98 9.99 2.66 -32.93
N HIS A 99 9.28 2.08 -31.97
CA HIS A 99 9.83 1.39 -30.82
C HIS A 99 9.11 0.07 -30.61
N TYR A 100 9.84 -0.92 -30.10
CA TYR A 100 9.22 -2.05 -29.44
C TYR A 100 9.83 -2.26 -28.07
N ILE A 101 8.98 -2.66 -27.12
CA ILE A 101 9.32 -2.81 -25.71
C ILE A 101 8.97 -4.24 -25.34
N VAL A 102 10.01 -5.05 -25.11
CA VAL A 102 9.85 -6.43 -24.64
C VAL A 102 9.75 -6.39 -23.12
N VAL A 103 8.67 -6.93 -22.56
CA VAL A 103 8.34 -6.92 -21.13
C VAL A 103 8.26 -8.37 -20.60
N SER A 104 9.19 -8.69 -19.71
CA SER A 104 9.29 -9.95 -18.96
C SER A 104 8.57 -9.83 -17.62
N ASN A 105 8.06 -10.95 -17.09
CA ASN A 105 7.16 -10.96 -15.92
C ASN A 105 5.87 -10.12 -16.08
N PRO A 106 5.20 -10.13 -17.25
CA PRO A 106 4.17 -9.15 -17.59
C PRO A 106 2.98 -9.17 -16.62
N TYR A 107 2.67 -10.32 -16.00
CA TYR A 107 1.63 -10.43 -14.98
C TYR A 107 1.86 -9.51 -13.76
N LYS A 108 3.11 -9.32 -13.33
CA LYS A 108 3.44 -8.41 -12.21
C LYS A 108 3.80 -6.99 -12.65
N THR A 109 4.16 -6.77 -13.91
CA THR A 109 4.76 -5.51 -14.39
C THR A 109 3.86 -4.69 -15.33
N ILE A 110 2.73 -5.22 -15.78
CA ILE A 110 1.82 -4.52 -16.69
C ILE A 110 0.44 -4.35 -16.05
N SER A 111 -0.03 -3.10 -16.01
CA SER A 111 -1.43 -2.76 -15.70
C SER A 111 -2.08 -2.00 -16.87
N VAL A 112 -3.37 -2.26 -17.09
CA VAL A 112 -4.24 -1.43 -17.95
C VAL A 112 -4.82 -0.32 -17.08
N LEU A 113 -4.46 0.92 -17.35
CA LEU A 113 -4.89 2.08 -16.57
C LEU A 113 -6.07 2.80 -17.22
N GLU A 114 -7.00 3.25 -16.39
CA GLU A 114 -8.03 4.23 -16.75
C GLU A 114 -7.44 5.64 -16.93
N PRO A 115 -8.09 6.52 -17.71
CA PRO A 115 -7.65 7.90 -17.89
C PRO A 115 -7.65 8.68 -16.57
N ASP A 116 -6.49 9.28 -16.25
CA ASP A 116 -6.25 10.15 -15.08
C ASP A 116 -6.34 9.52 -13.69
N GLN A 117 -7.34 8.67 -13.41
CA GLN A 117 -7.60 8.03 -12.13
C GLN A 117 -8.54 6.80 -12.27
N PRO A 118 -8.59 5.88 -11.29
CA PRO A 118 -9.62 4.84 -11.22
C PRO A 118 -11.05 5.42 -11.30
N GLY A 119 -11.91 4.81 -12.10
CA GLY A 119 -13.24 5.32 -12.45
C GLY A 119 -13.25 6.37 -13.57
N GLY A 120 -12.09 6.74 -14.13
CA GLY A 120 -11.98 7.69 -15.25
C GLY A 120 -12.79 7.29 -16.49
N CYS A 121 -12.95 6.00 -16.76
CA CYS A 121 -13.81 5.53 -17.86
C CYS A 121 -15.29 5.80 -17.61
N SER A 122 -15.77 5.62 -16.37
CA SER A 122 -17.16 5.93 -15.99
C SER A 122 -17.49 7.42 -16.01
N LEU A 123 -16.45 8.27 -15.97
CA LEU A 123 -16.53 9.73 -16.03
C LEU A 123 -16.23 10.30 -17.43
N ASN A 124 -16.01 9.44 -18.43
CA ASN A 124 -15.59 9.81 -19.79
C ASN A 124 -14.37 10.75 -19.83
N ILE A 125 -13.44 10.60 -18.89
CA ILE A 125 -12.24 11.46 -18.82
C ILE A 125 -11.29 11.12 -19.99
N ARG A 126 -10.64 12.14 -20.54
CA ARG A 126 -9.51 11.99 -21.47
C ARG A 126 -8.28 12.67 -20.89
N GLN A 127 -7.15 11.98 -20.90
CA GLN A 127 -5.88 12.46 -20.34
C GLN A 127 -4.69 12.04 -21.21
N THR A 128 -3.59 12.80 -21.21
CA THR A 128 -2.39 12.41 -21.97
C THR A 128 -1.74 11.18 -21.32
N VAL A 129 -1.09 10.34 -22.13
CA VAL A 129 -0.36 9.16 -21.62
C VAL A 129 0.69 9.58 -20.59
N ALA A 130 1.37 10.71 -20.81
CA ALA A 130 2.37 11.26 -19.89
C ALA A 130 1.80 11.57 -18.49
N ALA A 131 0.61 12.18 -18.41
CA ALA A 131 0.00 12.54 -17.13
C ALA A 131 -0.53 11.30 -16.38
N THR A 132 -1.21 10.38 -17.08
CA THR A 132 -1.70 9.12 -16.48
C THR A 132 -0.53 8.24 -16.03
N SER A 133 0.52 8.11 -16.84
CA SER A 133 1.68 7.27 -16.51
C SER A 133 2.51 7.81 -15.34
N LYS A 134 2.67 9.14 -15.24
CA LYS A 134 3.36 9.79 -14.13
C LYS A 134 2.66 9.58 -12.79
N LYS A 135 1.32 9.60 -12.76
CA LYS A 135 0.52 9.31 -11.55
C LYS A 135 0.67 7.87 -11.05
N ASN A 136 0.96 6.93 -11.95
CA ASN A 136 0.99 5.49 -11.67
C ASN A 136 2.43 4.91 -11.71
N ASN A 137 3.46 5.76 -11.65
CA ASN A 137 4.88 5.36 -11.62
C ASN A 137 5.32 4.41 -12.75
N CYS A 138 4.77 4.57 -13.95
CA CYS A 138 5.20 3.76 -15.11
C CYS A 138 6.60 4.16 -15.58
N PHE A 139 7.47 3.17 -15.80
CA PHE A 139 8.75 3.35 -16.49
C PHE A 139 8.54 3.52 -17.99
N VAL A 140 7.59 2.78 -18.56
CA VAL A 140 7.19 2.89 -19.97
C VAL A 140 5.68 2.86 -20.04
N ALA A 141 5.08 3.65 -20.93
CA ALA A 141 3.64 3.57 -21.19
C ALA A 141 3.31 3.84 -22.65
N ILE A 142 2.25 3.21 -23.16
CA ILE A 142 1.64 3.54 -24.46
C ILE A 142 0.14 3.81 -24.29
N ASN A 143 -0.46 4.53 -25.24
CA ASN A 143 -1.92 4.53 -25.38
C ASN A 143 -2.42 3.10 -25.68
N ALA A 144 -3.65 2.80 -25.28
CA ALA A 144 -4.20 1.45 -25.40
C ALA A 144 -5.53 1.39 -26.17
N GLY A 145 -6.64 1.26 -25.46
CA GLY A 145 -7.96 1.03 -26.04
C GLY A 145 -8.57 2.28 -26.68
N TYR A 146 -9.49 2.02 -27.61
CA TYR A 146 -10.26 3.04 -28.31
C TYR A 146 -11.21 3.81 -27.38
N PHE A 147 -11.61 5.00 -27.82
CA PHE A 147 -12.60 5.86 -27.15
C PHE A 147 -13.39 6.66 -28.18
N ASP A 148 -14.57 7.14 -27.80
CA ASP A 148 -15.31 8.10 -28.62
C ASP A 148 -14.63 9.47 -28.51
N THR A 149 -14.17 10.00 -29.64
CA THR A 149 -13.40 11.25 -29.69
C THR A 149 -14.23 12.49 -29.36
N LYS A 150 -15.57 12.40 -29.38
CA LYS A 150 -16.50 13.51 -29.12
C LYS A 150 -16.80 13.67 -27.63
N ASP A 151 -17.14 12.58 -26.95
CA ASP A 151 -17.59 12.62 -25.54
C ASP A 151 -16.57 12.03 -24.54
N GLY A 152 -15.52 11.35 -25.02
CA GLY A 152 -14.47 10.75 -24.20
C GLY A 152 -14.77 9.37 -23.64
N LYS A 153 -15.90 8.75 -24.01
CA LYS A 153 -16.30 7.44 -23.50
C LYS A 153 -15.33 6.34 -23.92
N CYS A 154 -14.92 5.50 -22.98
CA CYS A 154 -14.13 4.29 -23.23
C CYS A 154 -14.89 3.28 -24.12
N LEU A 155 -14.18 2.58 -25.00
CA LEU A 155 -14.73 1.55 -25.89
C LEU A 155 -14.03 0.20 -25.67
N GLY A 156 -14.66 -0.88 -26.13
CA GLY A 156 -14.20 -2.25 -25.85
C GLY A 156 -14.42 -2.67 -24.39
N ASN A 157 -13.81 -3.80 -24.00
CA ASN A 157 -13.80 -4.23 -22.59
C ASN A 157 -12.54 -3.69 -21.93
N VAL A 158 -12.66 -3.16 -20.72
CA VAL A 158 -11.55 -2.65 -19.91
C VAL A 158 -11.62 -3.26 -18.52
N ILE A 159 -10.59 -3.98 -18.13
CA ILE A 159 -10.40 -4.50 -16.76
C ILE A 159 -9.06 -3.99 -16.26
N THR A 160 -9.07 -3.39 -15.07
CA THR A 160 -7.92 -2.84 -14.35
C THR A 160 -7.81 -3.54 -13.01
N ASP A 161 -6.71 -4.26 -12.79
CA ASP A 161 -6.40 -4.97 -11.54
C ASP A 161 -7.57 -5.86 -11.03
N GLY A 162 -8.23 -6.57 -11.94
CA GLY A 162 -9.38 -7.45 -11.69
C GLY A 162 -10.75 -6.76 -11.63
N ARG A 163 -10.79 -5.42 -11.61
CA ARG A 163 -12.03 -4.63 -11.63
C ARG A 163 -12.43 -4.28 -13.06
N ILE A 164 -13.66 -4.61 -13.44
CA ILE A 164 -14.28 -4.16 -14.70
C ILE A 164 -14.46 -2.65 -14.64
N ALA A 165 -13.70 -1.92 -15.46
CA ALA A 165 -13.78 -0.47 -15.61
C ALA A 165 -14.76 -0.06 -16.73
N HIS A 166 -14.87 -0.87 -17.79
CA HIS A 166 -15.89 -0.74 -18.82
C HIS A 166 -16.22 -2.10 -19.43
N ASP A 167 -17.52 -2.37 -19.64
CA ASP A 167 -18.04 -3.59 -20.26
C ASP A 167 -18.68 -3.23 -21.60
N SER A 168 -18.23 -3.87 -22.68
CA SER A 168 -18.69 -3.62 -24.04
C SER A 168 -20.08 -4.20 -24.32
N LYS A 169 -20.64 -5.03 -23.43
CA LYS A 169 -21.90 -5.75 -23.61
C LYS A 169 -21.89 -6.67 -24.83
N GLY A 170 -20.84 -7.48 -24.87
CA GLY A 170 -20.69 -8.57 -25.84
C GLY A 170 -20.22 -8.14 -27.23
N ILE A 171 -19.88 -6.86 -27.45
CA ILE A 171 -19.28 -6.38 -28.71
C ILE A 171 -17.99 -7.15 -29.01
N GLN A 172 -17.86 -7.66 -30.23
CA GLN A 172 -16.76 -8.51 -30.65
C GLN A 172 -15.69 -7.72 -31.39
N ASN A 173 -14.58 -7.50 -30.69
CA ASN A 173 -13.31 -7.00 -31.21
C ASN A 173 -12.17 -7.81 -30.60
N ALA A 174 -10.95 -7.63 -31.12
CA ALA A 174 -9.77 -8.27 -30.56
C ALA A 174 -9.39 -7.66 -29.19
N HIS A 175 -9.12 -8.51 -28.19
CA HIS A 175 -8.67 -8.10 -26.86
C HIS A 175 -7.28 -8.64 -26.53
N PHE A 176 -6.56 -7.91 -25.68
CA PHE A 176 -5.37 -8.37 -24.99
C PHE A 176 -5.62 -8.32 -23.48
N GLY A 177 -5.18 -9.34 -22.75
CA GLY A 177 -5.29 -9.36 -21.30
C GLY A 177 -4.30 -10.28 -20.60
N LEU A 178 -4.33 -10.21 -19.27
CA LEU A 178 -3.53 -11.03 -18.35
C LEU A 178 -4.49 -11.68 -17.34
N THR A 179 -4.43 -13.01 -17.23
CA THR A 179 -5.29 -13.81 -16.35
C THR A 179 -4.70 -13.98 -14.96
N ASN A 180 -5.54 -14.32 -13.98
CA ASN A 180 -5.13 -14.71 -12.63
C ASN A 180 -4.19 -15.93 -12.60
N ASP A 181 -4.32 -16.85 -13.56
CA ASP A 181 -3.44 -18.01 -13.78
C ASP A 181 -2.08 -17.65 -14.44
N GLU A 182 -1.73 -16.36 -14.49
CA GLU A 182 -0.48 -15.84 -15.08
C GLU A 182 -0.32 -16.19 -16.57
N GLN A 183 -1.43 -16.18 -17.31
CA GLN A 183 -1.46 -16.38 -18.77
C GLN A 183 -1.81 -15.07 -19.51
N ILE A 184 -1.21 -14.90 -20.68
CA ILE A 184 -1.54 -13.88 -21.68
C ILE A 184 -2.76 -14.37 -22.45
N PHE A 185 -3.81 -13.58 -22.46
CA PHE A 185 -5.03 -13.77 -23.26
C PHE A 185 -4.96 -12.89 -24.51
N ILE A 186 -5.14 -13.46 -25.70
CA ILE A 186 -5.32 -12.69 -26.94
C ILE A 186 -6.47 -13.29 -27.78
N GLY A 187 -7.41 -12.45 -28.22
CA GLY A 187 -8.47 -12.84 -29.16
C GLY A 187 -9.85 -12.32 -28.78
N TYR A 188 -10.89 -13.10 -29.11
CA TYR A 188 -12.29 -12.72 -28.89
C TYR A 188 -12.84 -13.30 -27.58
N ILE A 189 -13.61 -12.49 -26.84
CA ILE A 189 -14.13 -12.83 -25.50
C ILE A 189 -15.65 -12.66 -25.39
N SER A 190 -16.30 -13.51 -24.60
CA SER A 190 -17.72 -13.41 -24.23
C SER A 190 -17.93 -12.48 -23.03
N GLU A 191 -19.12 -11.90 -22.89
CA GLU A 191 -19.49 -11.12 -21.69
C GLU A 191 -19.41 -11.98 -20.40
N GLU A 192 -19.76 -13.26 -20.48
CA GLU A 192 -19.60 -14.23 -19.39
C GLU A 192 -18.14 -14.37 -18.94
N ASN A 193 -17.19 -14.48 -19.88
CA ASN A 193 -15.78 -14.61 -19.55
C ASN A 193 -15.20 -13.30 -19.00
N VAL A 194 -15.67 -12.14 -19.47
CA VAL A 194 -15.35 -10.81 -18.89
C VAL A 194 -15.83 -10.73 -17.43
N GLN A 195 -17.01 -11.28 -17.14
CA GLN A 195 -17.61 -11.27 -15.80
C GLN A 195 -17.14 -12.42 -14.88
N SER A 196 -16.32 -13.34 -15.38
CA SER A 196 -15.85 -14.53 -14.63
C SER A 196 -14.89 -14.24 -13.47
N GLY A 197 -14.26 -13.05 -13.43
CA GLY A 197 -13.24 -12.70 -12.45
C GLY A 197 -11.85 -13.32 -12.70
N ASN A 198 -11.67 -14.09 -13.78
CA ASN A 198 -10.38 -14.74 -14.09
C ASN A 198 -9.37 -13.85 -14.81
N ILE A 199 -9.72 -12.60 -15.12
CA ILE A 199 -8.88 -11.67 -15.87
C ILE A 199 -8.50 -10.49 -14.97
N MET A 200 -7.19 -10.27 -14.80
CA MET A 200 -6.63 -9.19 -13.99
C MET A 200 -6.46 -7.91 -14.80
N GLN A 201 -6.03 -8.01 -16.06
CA GLN A 201 -5.90 -6.88 -16.97
C GLN A 201 -6.60 -7.21 -18.29
N LEU A 202 -7.37 -6.29 -18.86
CA LEU A 202 -8.00 -6.47 -20.17
C LEU A 202 -8.13 -5.13 -20.89
N VAL A 203 -7.80 -5.08 -22.17
CA VAL A 203 -8.10 -3.94 -23.04
C VAL A 203 -8.56 -4.41 -24.42
N GLY A 204 -9.58 -3.75 -24.96
CA GLY A 204 -10.05 -3.94 -26.33
C GLY A 204 -9.26 -3.11 -27.33
N GLY A 205 -8.77 -3.76 -28.39
CA GLY A 205 -8.27 -3.13 -29.60
C GLY A 205 -9.26 -3.31 -30.75
N VAL A 206 -8.77 -3.23 -31.99
CA VAL A 206 -9.51 -3.54 -33.22
C VAL A 206 -8.54 -4.18 -34.21
N ILE A 207 -8.93 -5.30 -34.82
CA ILE A 207 -8.09 -6.24 -35.59
C ILE A 207 -7.10 -7.05 -34.71
N TRP A 208 -7.29 -8.37 -34.72
CA TRP A 208 -6.28 -9.35 -34.34
C TRP A 208 -5.31 -9.54 -35.52
N ILE A 209 -4.06 -9.07 -35.37
CA ILE A 209 -3.07 -8.99 -36.45
C ILE A 209 -2.43 -10.36 -36.72
N LEU A 210 -1.92 -10.99 -35.67
CA LEU A 210 -1.18 -12.26 -35.73
C LEU A 210 -1.81 -13.29 -34.82
N ARG A 211 -1.99 -14.51 -35.33
CA ARG A 211 -2.44 -15.66 -34.55
C ARG A 211 -1.52 -16.86 -34.74
N ASN A 212 -0.98 -17.40 -33.65
CA ASN A 212 -0.06 -18.54 -33.62
C ASN A 212 1.07 -18.48 -34.66
N GLY A 213 1.67 -17.29 -34.83
CA GLY A 213 2.75 -17.01 -35.78
C GLY A 213 2.29 -16.85 -37.23
N THR A 214 0.98 -16.71 -37.47
CA THR A 214 0.38 -16.59 -38.81
C THR A 214 -0.38 -15.27 -38.99
N ARG A 215 -0.52 -14.86 -40.25
CA ARG A 215 -1.20 -13.63 -40.71
C ARG A 215 -2.71 -13.75 -40.51
N PHE A 216 -3.34 -12.81 -39.77
CA PHE A 216 -4.74 -12.92 -39.37
C PHE A 216 -5.59 -11.66 -39.69
N VAL A 217 -4.99 -10.56 -40.17
CA VAL A 217 -5.68 -9.28 -40.46
C VAL A 217 -6.91 -9.46 -41.36
N ASN A 218 -6.78 -10.24 -42.43
CA ASN A 218 -7.88 -10.51 -43.38
C ASN A 218 -9.08 -11.21 -42.74
N THR A 219 -8.83 -12.09 -41.77
CA THR A 219 -9.86 -12.85 -41.06
C THR A 219 -10.55 -11.96 -40.03
N SER A 220 -9.78 -11.21 -39.24
CA SER A 220 -10.34 -10.22 -38.32
C SER A 220 -11.17 -9.15 -39.03
N LYS A 221 -10.80 -8.73 -40.25
CA LYS A 221 -11.63 -7.79 -41.04
C LYS A 221 -13.02 -8.36 -41.33
N LYS A 222 -13.17 -9.68 -41.50
CA LYS A 222 -14.48 -10.34 -41.68
C LYS A 222 -15.24 -10.50 -40.37
N LEU A 223 -14.55 -10.80 -39.26
CA LEU A 223 -15.14 -11.08 -37.95
C LEU A 223 -15.57 -9.81 -37.20
N GLU A 224 -14.81 -8.72 -37.35
CA GLU A 224 -15.00 -7.45 -36.64
C GLU A 224 -15.82 -6.42 -37.45
N CYS A 225 -16.39 -6.84 -38.60
CA CYS A 225 -17.27 -6.03 -39.44
C CYS A 225 -18.68 -6.66 -39.46
N GLU A 226 -19.74 -5.88 -39.23
CA GLU A 226 -21.10 -6.41 -39.12
C GLU A 226 -21.88 -6.32 -40.44
N LYS A 227 -21.65 -5.25 -41.23
CA LYS A 227 -22.48 -4.92 -42.41
C LYS A 227 -21.67 -4.65 -43.68
N THR A 228 -22.31 -4.84 -44.84
CA THR A 228 -21.75 -4.49 -46.16
C THR A 228 -21.39 -3.01 -46.27
N GLU A 229 -22.12 -2.11 -45.60
CA GLU A 229 -21.85 -0.66 -45.58
C GLU A 229 -20.61 -0.29 -44.75
N GLU A 230 -20.22 -1.13 -43.78
CA GLU A 230 -19.05 -0.92 -42.92
C GLU A 230 -17.74 -1.43 -43.57
N THR A 231 -17.85 -2.24 -44.63
CA THR A 231 -16.67 -2.82 -45.30
C THR A 231 -15.73 -1.78 -45.87
N GLY A 232 -16.25 -0.71 -46.50
CA GLY A 232 -15.43 0.39 -47.04
C GLY A 232 -14.62 1.13 -45.98
N PRO A 233 -15.25 1.65 -44.90
CA PRO A 233 -14.55 2.24 -43.76
C PRO A 233 -13.52 1.31 -43.12
N MET A 234 -13.86 0.03 -42.92
CA MET A 234 -12.95 -0.95 -42.33
C MET A 234 -11.77 -1.26 -43.26
N ASP A 235 -12.00 -1.42 -44.56
CA ASP A 235 -10.93 -1.57 -45.56
C ASP A 235 -10.03 -0.33 -45.62
N HIS A 236 -10.61 0.88 -45.56
CA HIS A 236 -9.83 2.11 -45.47
C HIS A 236 -8.94 2.11 -44.21
N PHE A 237 -9.50 1.82 -43.05
CA PHE A 237 -8.76 1.72 -41.78
C PHE A 237 -7.63 0.67 -41.81
N VAL A 238 -7.83 -0.48 -42.46
CA VAL A 238 -6.80 -1.53 -42.59
C VAL A 238 -5.68 -1.11 -43.55
N ASN A 239 -6.01 -0.44 -44.67
CA ASN A 239 -5.07 -0.11 -45.75
C ASN A 239 -4.36 1.26 -45.60
N ILE A 240 -4.93 2.21 -44.85
CA ILE A 240 -4.37 3.56 -44.67
C ILE A 240 -3.05 3.53 -43.89
N LEU A 241 -2.09 4.33 -44.38
CA LEU A 241 -0.85 4.64 -43.67
C LEU A 241 -1.12 5.61 -42.53
N SER A 242 -0.70 5.27 -41.32
CA SER A 242 -0.81 6.14 -40.15
C SER A 242 0.17 5.68 -39.06
N ALA A 243 0.29 6.43 -37.97
CA ALA A 243 0.85 5.90 -36.73
C ALA A 243 -0.02 4.75 -36.20
N ARG A 244 0.62 3.74 -35.60
CA ARG A 244 -0.03 2.53 -35.08
C ARG A 244 0.58 2.13 -33.75
N THR A 245 -0.23 1.58 -32.86
CA THR A 245 0.28 0.81 -31.71
C THR A 245 -0.30 -0.60 -31.71
N ALA A 246 0.42 -1.52 -31.10
CA ALA A 246 0.03 -2.92 -30.98
C ALA A 246 0.56 -3.51 -29.68
N VAL A 247 -0.11 -4.56 -29.22
CA VAL A 247 0.35 -5.41 -28.12
C VAL A 247 0.25 -6.87 -28.53
N GLY A 248 1.24 -7.65 -28.15
CA GLY A 248 1.26 -9.09 -28.38
C GLY A 248 2.28 -9.78 -27.49
N HIS A 249 2.70 -10.98 -27.85
CA HIS A 249 3.75 -11.71 -27.13
C HIS A 249 4.70 -12.45 -28.06
N ASP A 250 5.94 -12.67 -27.60
CA ASP A 250 6.91 -13.53 -28.26
C ASP A 250 6.73 -15.01 -27.88
N LYS A 251 7.54 -15.87 -28.49
CA LYS A 251 7.59 -17.33 -28.23
C LYS A 251 8.12 -17.73 -26.85
N ASP A 252 8.69 -16.79 -26.09
CA ASP A 252 9.27 -17.04 -24.77
C ASP A 252 8.31 -16.57 -23.65
N GLY A 253 7.17 -15.98 -24.03
CA GLY A 253 6.08 -15.51 -23.16
C GLY A 253 6.23 -14.05 -22.71
N ASN A 254 7.16 -13.28 -23.28
CA ASN A 254 7.27 -11.85 -22.98
C ASN A 254 6.18 -11.10 -23.73
N VAL A 255 5.54 -10.13 -23.08
CA VAL A 255 4.64 -9.20 -23.77
C VAL A 255 5.47 -8.20 -24.55
N VAL A 256 5.10 -7.93 -25.81
CA VAL A 256 5.78 -6.93 -26.64
C VAL A 256 4.79 -5.82 -26.97
N LEU A 257 5.09 -4.62 -26.48
CA LEU A 257 4.42 -3.38 -26.87
C LEU A 257 5.12 -2.82 -28.10
N VAL A 258 4.38 -2.40 -29.13
CA VAL A 258 4.95 -1.81 -30.35
C VAL A 258 4.27 -0.48 -30.64
N GLN A 259 5.08 0.54 -30.93
CA GLN A 259 4.64 1.87 -31.33
C GLN A 259 5.34 2.26 -32.63
N VAL A 260 4.58 2.80 -33.57
CA VAL A 260 5.05 3.22 -34.90
C VAL A 260 4.60 4.66 -35.14
N ASP A 261 5.56 5.52 -35.51
CA ASP A 261 5.30 6.92 -35.87
C ASP A 261 4.71 7.01 -37.29
N GLY A 262 3.86 8.02 -37.53
CA GLY A 262 3.31 8.29 -38.86
C GLY A 262 2.15 9.29 -38.84
N LYS A 263 1.94 9.97 -39.96
CA LYS A 263 0.81 10.88 -40.17
C LYS A 263 -0.24 10.22 -41.07
N SER A 264 -1.50 10.22 -40.65
CA SER A 264 -2.61 9.61 -41.40
C SER A 264 -2.64 10.05 -42.86
N SER A 265 -2.77 9.08 -43.78
CA SER A 265 -2.71 9.25 -45.24
C SER A 265 -1.36 9.69 -45.84
N VAL A 266 -0.34 9.94 -45.02
CA VAL A 266 0.96 10.50 -45.47
C VAL A 266 2.13 9.56 -45.19
N ASP A 267 2.26 9.07 -43.96
CA ASP A 267 3.41 8.26 -43.52
C ASP A 267 3.01 7.27 -42.40
N GLY A 268 3.95 6.43 -41.98
CA GLY A 268 3.75 5.36 -41.01
C GLY A 268 3.44 4.04 -41.69
N ILE A 269 2.47 3.28 -41.17
CA ILE A 269 2.29 1.88 -41.56
C ILE A 269 0.80 1.50 -41.66
N ASN A 270 0.46 0.65 -42.63
CA ASN A 270 -0.85 -0.01 -42.68
C ASN A 270 -0.81 -1.36 -41.93
N LEU A 271 -1.96 -2.01 -41.76
CA LEU A 271 -2.01 -3.21 -40.91
C LEU A 271 -1.33 -4.45 -41.54
N TYR A 272 -1.18 -4.54 -42.87
CA TYR A 272 -0.45 -5.65 -43.52
C TYR A 272 1.09 -5.46 -43.46
N GLU A 273 1.54 -4.21 -43.56
CA GLU A 273 2.93 -3.84 -43.31
C GLU A 273 3.27 -4.05 -41.82
N MET A 274 2.35 -3.70 -40.90
CA MET A 274 2.46 -3.94 -39.46
C MET A 274 2.51 -5.45 -39.14
N GLU A 275 1.61 -6.25 -39.72
CA GLU A 275 1.60 -7.72 -39.63
C GLU A 275 2.97 -8.31 -40.01
N THR A 276 3.59 -7.79 -41.06
CA THR A 276 4.92 -8.22 -41.51
C THR A 276 6.02 -7.78 -40.52
N LEU A 277 5.95 -6.56 -39.98
CA LEU A 277 6.86 -6.07 -38.95
C LEU A 277 6.78 -6.91 -37.67
N LEU A 278 5.58 -7.25 -37.20
CA LEU A 278 5.40 -8.04 -35.97
C LEU A 278 5.91 -9.48 -36.12
N LEU A 279 5.78 -10.09 -37.30
CA LEU A 279 6.38 -11.39 -37.60
C LEU A 279 7.92 -11.35 -37.58
N GLU A 280 8.52 -10.31 -38.15
CA GLU A 280 9.98 -10.12 -38.12
C GLU A 280 10.51 -9.84 -36.70
N LEU A 281 9.71 -9.19 -35.84
CA LEU A 281 9.99 -9.02 -34.42
C LEU A 281 9.79 -10.31 -33.59
N GLY A 282 9.26 -11.38 -34.19
CA GLY A 282 9.11 -12.69 -33.57
C GLY A 282 7.85 -12.86 -32.69
N LEU A 283 6.82 -12.02 -32.89
CA LEU A 283 5.56 -12.15 -32.15
C LEU A 283 4.74 -13.35 -32.66
N VAL A 284 4.09 -14.04 -31.73
CA VAL A 284 3.25 -15.22 -31.98
C VAL A 284 1.78 -14.81 -32.09
N ASN A 285 1.28 -14.06 -31.11
CA ASN A 285 -0.05 -13.47 -31.13
C ASN A 285 0.05 -11.96 -30.90
N ALA A 286 -0.73 -11.14 -31.62
CA ALA A 286 -0.74 -9.68 -31.47
C ALA A 286 -2.02 -9.02 -31.99
N ILE A 287 -2.47 -7.94 -31.33
CA ILE A 287 -3.64 -7.12 -31.72
C ILE A 287 -3.22 -5.68 -32.03
N ASN A 288 -3.99 -4.99 -32.88
CA ASN A 288 -3.85 -3.55 -33.09
C ASN A 288 -4.65 -2.77 -32.03
N LEU A 289 -4.02 -1.73 -31.49
CA LEU A 289 -4.57 -0.79 -30.50
C LEU A 289 -4.87 0.57 -31.18
N ASP A 290 -5.25 1.59 -30.41
CA ASP A 290 -5.58 2.91 -30.97
C ASP A 290 -4.36 3.60 -31.63
N GLY A 291 -4.59 4.37 -32.70
CA GLY A 291 -3.56 4.87 -33.61
C GLY A 291 -3.77 6.31 -34.07
N GLY A 292 -3.13 6.70 -35.17
CA GLY A 292 -3.07 8.10 -35.61
C GLY A 292 -2.51 9.00 -34.50
N GLY A 293 -3.08 10.18 -34.32
CA GLY A 293 -2.66 11.12 -33.28
C GLY A 293 -2.79 10.61 -31.83
N SER A 294 -3.46 9.47 -31.59
CA SER A 294 -3.46 8.80 -30.28
C SER A 294 -2.16 8.06 -29.97
N SER A 295 -1.33 7.76 -30.98
CA SER A 295 -0.10 6.96 -30.87
C SER A 295 0.99 7.70 -30.08
N THR A 296 1.09 7.38 -28.79
CA THR A 296 2.05 8.00 -27.86
C THR A 296 2.84 6.93 -27.12
N LEU A 297 4.16 7.11 -27.03
CA LEU A 297 5.07 6.35 -26.18
C LEU A 297 5.70 7.28 -25.13
N ILE A 298 5.61 6.89 -23.88
CA ILE A 298 6.27 7.53 -22.75
C ILE A 298 7.39 6.63 -22.24
N ILE A 299 8.56 7.22 -21.97
CA ILE A 299 9.67 6.60 -21.24
C ILE A 299 10.05 7.51 -20.07
N ASN A 300 10.06 6.97 -18.86
CA ASN A 300 10.37 7.67 -17.60
C ASN A 300 9.64 9.02 -17.44
N GLY A 301 8.35 9.06 -17.80
CA GLY A 301 7.50 10.26 -17.73
C GLY A 301 7.72 11.31 -18.83
N THR A 302 8.52 10.99 -19.87
CA THR A 302 8.76 11.86 -21.04
C THR A 302 8.32 11.21 -22.33
N THR A 303 7.72 11.98 -23.24
CA THR A 303 7.30 11.50 -24.57
C THR A 303 8.52 11.20 -25.43
N ALA A 304 8.57 9.98 -25.98
CA ALA A 304 9.75 9.39 -26.62
C ALA A 304 9.56 9.04 -28.11
N ASN A 305 8.36 9.27 -28.65
CA ASN A 305 8.05 9.17 -30.07
C ASN A 305 7.74 10.56 -30.65
N TYR A 306 7.26 10.61 -31.90
CA TYR A 306 6.80 11.86 -32.52
C TYR A 306 5.27 11.82 -32.70
N PRO A 307 4.48 12.45 -31.81
CA PRO A 307 3.07 12.74 -32.05
C PRO A 307 2.91 13.64 -33.28
N TYR A 308 1.71 13.61 -33.89
CA TYR A 308 1.40 14.38 -35.10
C TYR A 308 0.10 15.23 -35.00
N ASP A 309 -0.66 15.11 -33.90
CA ASP A 309 -1.76 16.04 -33.58
C ASP A 309 -1.19 17.45 -33.37
N SER A 310 -1.76 18.47 -34.02
CA SER A 310 -1.34 19.87 -33.82
C SER A 310 -1.67 20.36 -32.41
N CYS A 311 -0.75 21.12 -31.81
CA CYS A 311 -1.02 21.92 -30.62
C CYS A 311 -1.99 23.08 -30.95
N ASP A 312 -2.55 23.72 -29.91
CA ASP A 312 -3.48 24.87 -30.05
C ASP A 312 -2.88 26.09 -30.80
N ASP A 313 -1.54 26.15 -30.95
CA ASP A 313 -0.84 27.19 -31.72
C ASP A 313 -0.54 26.79 -33.18
N GLU A 314 -0.92 25.58 -33.60
CA GLU A 314 -0.67 24.95 -34.92
C GLU A 314 0.81 24.83 -35.34
N THR A 315 1.77 25.31 -34.53
CA THR A 315 3.21 25.32 -34.87
C THR A 315 3.97 24.09 -34.39
N PHE A 316 3.51 23.47 -33.30
CA PHE A 316 4.10 22.26 -32.73
C PHE A 316 3.12 21.07 -32.77
N ALA A 317 3.67 19.86 -32.64
CA ALA A 317 2.88 18.65 -32.46
C ALA A 317 2.78 18.29 -30.97
N CYS A 318 1.62 17.86 -30.52
CA CYS A 318 1.25 17.64 -29.13
C CYS A 318 0.72 16.21 -28.90
N ASP A 319 0.88 15.71 -27.67
CA ASP A 319 0.25 14.45 -27.25
C ASP A 319 -1.28 14.58 -27.15
N ARG A 320 -2.00 13.67 -27.81
CA ARG A 320 -3.46 13.58 -27.66
C ARG A 320 -3.84 13.17 -26.23
N LYS A 321 -4.93 13.74 -25.74
CA LYS A 321 -5.65 13.23 -24.57
C LYS A 321 -6.41 11.96 -24.97
N VAL A 322 -5.97 10.81 -24.49
CA VAL A 322 -6.52 9.48 -24.78
C VAL A 322 -7.34 8.95 -23.61
N SER A 323 -7.88 7.75 -23.76
CA SER A 323 -8.61 7.01 -22.72
C SER A 323 -7.68 6.10 -21.92
N THR A 324 -7.55 4.83 -22.28
CA THR A 324 -6.78 3.85 -21.50
C THR A 324 -5.30 3.82 -21.90
N VAL A 325 -4.47 3.39 -20.95
CA VAL A 325 -3.00 3.35 -21.06
C VAL A 325 -2.49 1.98 -20.66
N LEU A 326 -1.59 1.39 -21.45
CA LEU A 326 -0.81 0.22 -21.02
C LEU A 326 0.45 0.73 -20.31
N CYS A 327 0.55 0.45 -19.01
CA CYS A 327 1.61 0.89 -18.13
C CYS A 327 2.57 -0.26 -17.82
N VAL A 328 3.87 -0.05 -17.99
CA VAL A 328 4.93 -0.93 -17.50
C VAL A 328 5.56 -0.30 -16.26
N HIS A 329 5.45 -0.97 -15.12
CA HIS A 329 5.90 -0.49 -13.81
C HIS A 329 6.72 -1.55 -13.07
N SER A 330 7.30 -1.17 -11.92
CA SER A 330 7.90 -2.14 -10.99
C SER A 330 6.83 -3.04 -10.40
N PRO A 331 7.07 -4.35 -10.23
CA PRO A 331 6.17 -5.24 -9.49
C PRO A 331 5.83 -4.71 -8.10
N TYR A 332 4.53 -4.71 -7.77
CA TYR A 332 4.06 -4.37 -6.43
C TYR A 332 4.27 -5.53 -5.45
N CYS A 333 4.51 -5.20 -4.18
CA CYS A 333 4.55 -6.18 -3.10
C CYS A 333 3.19 -6.32 -2.41
N ASP A 334 2.96 -7.48 -1.76
CA ASP A 334 1.80 -7.74 -0.91
C ASP A 334 2.27 -8.08 0.52
N PRO A 335 2.08 -7.19 1.50
CA PRO A 335 1.52 -5.84 1.37
C PRO A 335 2.51 -4.86 0.74
N ALA A 336 2.01 -3.73 0.25
CA ALA A 336 2.81 -2.75 -0.48
C ALA A 336 3.95 -2.11 0.33
N ASP A 337 3.79 -2.04 1.66
CA ASP A 337 4.75 -1.52 2.63
C ASP A 337 5.61 -2.62 3.28
N CYS A 338 5.42 -3.89 2.92
CA CYS A 338 6.04 -5.04 3.59
C CYS A 338 5.88 -5.01 5.12
N ASN A 339 4.69 -4.59 5.60
CA ASN A 339 4.35 -4.36 7.01
C ASN A 339 5.30 -3.38 7.72
N ASN A 340 6.06 -2.55 6.99
CA ASN A 340 7.11 -1.67 7.51
C ASN A 340 8.29 -2.43 8.15
N HIS A 341 8.46 -3.70 7.78
CA HIS A 341 9.50 -4.61 8.28
C HIS A 341 10.30 -5.25 7.13
N GLY A 342 10.34 -4.57 5.98
CA GLY A 342 11.09 -4.98 4.81
C GLY A 342 11.09 -3.91 3.74
N ILE A 343 11.91 -4.11 2.71
CA ILE A 343 11.94 -3.27 1.53
C ILE A 343 11.26 -4.03 0.39
N CYS A 344 10.26 -3.41 -0.24
CA CYS A 344 9.69 -3.96 -1.46
C CYS A 344 10.73 -3.92 -2.57
N SER A 345 11.16 -5.10 -3.02
CA SER A 345 12.08 -5.25 -4.13
C SER A 345 11.51 -6.28 -5.08
N MET A 346 11.38 -5.93 -6.36
CA MET A 346 11.04 -6.91 -7.39
C MET A 346 9.67 -7.59 -7.21
N GLY A 347 8.77 -6.99 -6.40
CA GLY A 347 7.45 -7.55 -6.08
C GLY A 347 7.51 -8.67 -5.05
N GLU A 348 8.57 -8.68 -4.24
CA GLU A 348 8.81 -9.53 -3.09
C GLU A 348 9.31 -8.65 -1.93
N CYS A 349 8.90 -8.97 -0.70
CA CYS A 349 9.39 -8.24 0.46
C CYS A 349 10.73 -8.81 0.93
N ILE A 350 11.80 -8.02 0.78
CA ILE A 350 13.09 -8.32 1.40
C ILE A 350 12.99 -7.88 2.85
N CYS A 351 12.68 -8.84 3.73
CA CYS A 351 12.45 -8.57 5.14
C CYS A 351 13.72 -8.13 5.88
N GLU A 352 13.52 -7.28 6.88
CA GLU A 352 14.54 -6.93 7.86
C GLU A 352 14.93 -8.16 8.71
N LYS A 353 16.03 -8.03 9.46
CA LYS A 353 16.53 -9.13 10.30
C LYS A 353 15.42 -9.60 11.27
N ASN A 354 15.30 -10.92 11.41
CA ASN A 354 14.30 -11.61 12.24
C ASN A 354 12.85 -11.54 11.73
N TRP A 355 12.56 -10.92 10.58
CA TRP A 355 11.23 -10.96 9.96
C TRP A 355 11.17 -12.00 8.83
N LEU A 356 10.07 -12.75 8.74
CA LEU A 356 9.94 -13.83 7.76
C LEU A 356 9.26 -13.39 6.45
N PRO A 357 9.77 -13.83 5.28
CA PRO A 357 9.06 -13.71 4.02
C PRO A 357 7.80 -14.61 4.01
N PRO A 358 6.81 -14.33 3.13
CA PRO A 358 6.86 -13.36 2.04
C PRO A 358 6.35 -11.95 2.39
N LYS A 359 5.79 -11.73 3.58
CA LYS A 359 5.11 -10.47 3.94
C LYS A 359 5.81 -9.62 5.00
N CYS A 360 6.78 -10.19 5.74
CA CYS A 360 7.41 -9.55 6.90
C CYS A 360 6.40 -9.19 8.02
N ASP A 361 5.32 -9.97 8.15
CA ASP A 361 4.31 -9.90 9.21
C ASP A 361 4.67 -10.78 10.43
N ILE A 362 5.54 -11.76 10.26
CA ILE A 362 5.94 -12.71 11.31
C ILE A 362 7.36 -12.38 11.79
N LEU A 363 7.46 -11.87 13.03
CA LEU A 363 8.70 -11.78 13.77
C LEU A 363 9.11 -13.17 14.29
N PHE A 364 10.29 -13.62 13.91
CA PHE A 364 10.86 -14.93 14.25
C PHE A 364 12.13 -14.76 15.09
N CYS A 365 12.03 -15.08 16.39
CA CYS A 365 13.18 -15.12 17.28
C CYS A 365 13.73 -16.54 17.55
N SER A 366 12.95 -17.60 17.31
CA SER A 366 13.29 -18.99 17.69
C SER A 366 12.23 -20.00 17.19
N LYS A 367 12.61 -21.29 17.09
CA LYS A 367 11.66 -22.41 16.91
C LYS A 367 10.54 -22.49 17.96
N THR A 368 10.73 -21.92 19.15
CA THR A 368 9.78 -22.00 20.28
C THR A 368 9.38 -20.63 20.82
N ASN A 369 9.62 -19.55 20.07
CA ASN A 369 9.36 -18.16 20.47
C ASN A 369 9.94 -17.85 21.87
N CYS A 370 11.27 -17.89 21.98
CA CYS A 370 12.02 -17.67 23.22
C CYS A 370 11.70 -18.68 24.35
N SER A 371 11.34 -19.92 24.00
CA SER A 371 11.03 -21.01 24.94
C SER A 371 9.99 -20.69 26.03
N ASN A 372 9.11 -19.70 25.79
CA ASN A 372 8.23 -19.09 26.81
C ASN A 372 8.98 -18.53 28.04
N LYS A 373 10.25 -18.16 27.86
CA LYS A 373 11.22 -17.72 28.88
C LYS A 373 11.85 -16.37 28.54
N GLY A 374 11.28 -15.67 27.57
CA GLY A 374 11.70 -14.33 27.15
C GLY A 374 10.65 -13.67 26.29
N ILE A 375 10.93 -12.43 25.91
CA ILE A 375 10.11 -11.62 25.01
C ILE A 375 10.84 -11.54 23.68
N CYS A 376 10.14 -11.85 22.58
CA CYS A 376 10.67 -11.71 21.22
C CYS A 376 10.64 -10.24 20.79
N THR A 377 11.76 -9.73 20.29
CA THR A 377 11.96 -8.33 19.88
C THR A 377 12.68 -8.29 18.53
N ASN A 378 12.72 -7.12 17.88
CA ASN A 378 13.41 -6.95 16.59
C ASN A 378 14.90 -7.37 16.64
N GLU A 379 15.56 -7.31 17.79
CA GLU A 379 16.95 -7.73 17.96
C GLU A 379 17.12 -9.24 18.25
N GLY A 380 16.04 -9.92 18.64
CA GLY A 380 16.01 -11.33 19.05
C GLY A 380 15.25 -11.54 20.36
N CYS A 381 15.49 -12.66 21.03
CA CYS A 381 14.92 -12.94 22.35
C CYS A 381 15.60 -12.14 23.48
N VAL A 382 14.80 -11.43 24.27
CA VAL A 382 15.22 -10.85 25.55
C VAL A 382 14.75 -11.78 26.67
N CYS A 383 15.67 -12.48 27.31
CA CYS A 383 15.33 -13.52 28.28
C CYS A 383 14.89 -12.96 29.64
N HIS A 384 13.89 -13.60 30.24
CA HIS A 384 13.48 -13.37 31.62
C HIS A 384 14.66 -13.70 32.57
N PRO A 385 14.70 -13.11 33.78
CA PRO A 385 15.76 -13.39 34.73
C PRO A 385 15.92 -14.87 35.05
N GLY A 386 17.17 -15.32 35.17
CA GLY A 386 17.51 -16.73 35.34
C GLY A 386 17.74 -17.53 34.06
N PHE A 387 17.54 -16.92 32.88
CA PHE A 387 17.73 -17.56 31.57
C PHE A 387 18.58 -16.73 30.60
N PHE A 388 19.27 -17.41 29.69
CA PHE A 388 20.04 -16.82 28.59
C PHE A 388 20.06 -17.74 27.35
N GLY A 389 20.88 -17.38 26.35
CA GLY A 389 20.96 -18.04 25.05
C GLY A 389 19.97 -17.46 24.03
N GLN A 390 20.16 -17.78 22.75
CA GLN A 390 19.37 -17.22 21.64
C GLN A 390 17.86 -17.50 21.77
N ASP A 391 17.50 -18.63 22.37
CA ASP A 391 16.13 -19.14 22.50
C ASP A 391 15.62 -19.10 23.97
N CYS A 392 16.36 -18.48 24.90
CA CYS A 392 16.11 -18.47 26.35
C CYS A 392 15.92 -19.87 26.99
N HIS A 393 16.52 -20.89 26.39
CA HIS A 393 16.45 -22.27 26.87
C HIS A 393 17.41 -22.52 28.05
N GLU A 394 18.57 -21.87 28.05
CA GLU A 394 19.64 -22.12 29.00
C GLU A 394 19.38 -21.35 30.31
N LYS A 395 19.63 -22.01 31.45
CA LYS A 395 19.59 -21.37 32.78
C LYS A 395 20.93 -20.70 33.07
N CYS A 396 20.95 -19.63 33.86
CA CYS A 396 22.21 -19.03 34.30
C CYS A 396 23.16 -20.06 34.93
N LEU A 397 24.44 -19.94 34.58
CA LEU A 397 25.51 -20.70 35.23
C LEU A 397 25.71 -20.22 36.67
N ASP A 398 26.22 -21.12 37.53
CA ASP A 398 26.50 -20.80 38.92
C ASP A 398 27.37 -19.54 39.07
N GLY A 399 26.94 -18.61 39.92
CA GLY A 399 27.58 -17.32 40.11
C GLY A 399 27.12 -16.21 39.16
N TRP A 400 26.13 -16.45 38.29
CA TRP A 400 25.51 -15.44 37.44
C TRP A 400 23.99 -15.39 37.62
N TYR A 401 23.41 -14.19 37.48
CA TYR A 401 21.98 -13.96 37.69
C TYR A 401 21.39 -12.82 36.83
N GLY A 402 20.06 -12.69 36.89
CA GLY A 402 19.33 -11.61 36.24
C GLY A 402 18.96 -11.92 34.78
N SER A 403 18.40 -10.92 34.09
CA SER A 403 18.07 -11.04 32.66
C SER A 403 19.34 -11.23 31.83
N MET A 404 19.28 -12.19 30.89
CA MET A 404 20.41 -12.61 30.04
C MET A 404 21.65 -13.07 30.84
N CYS A 405 21.49 -13.37 32.14
CA CYS A 405 22.57 -13.76 33.06
C CYS A 405 23.76 -12.80 33.07
N THR A 406 23.51 -11.50 32.90
CA THR A 406 24.54 -10.45 32.72
C THR A 406 25.18 -9.96 34.02
N LYS A 407 24.65 -10.34 35.19
CA LYS A 407 25.15 -9.90 36.50
C LYS A 407 25.88 -11.04 37.20
N GLN A 408 27.05 -10.76 37.74
CA GLN A 408 27.79 -11.72 38.57
C GLN A 408 27.33 -11.61 40.04
N CYS A 409 27.22 -12.75 40.73
CA CYS A 409 26.83 -12.81 42.13
C CYS A 409 28.00 -12.42 43.05
N GLU A 410 27.78 -11.41 43.90
CA GLU A 410 28.78 -10.90 44.85
C GLU A 410 28.66 -11.57 46.23
N CYS A 411 28.68 -12.91 46.26
CA CYS A 411 28.54 -13.71 47.46
C CYS A 411 29.90 -14.19 48.00
N TYR A 412 30.10 -14.17 49.32
CA TYR A 412 31.31 -14.67 49.96
C TYR A 412 31.15 -16.13 50.43
N ASN A 413 30.68 -16.33 51.67
CA ASN A 413 30.54 -17.67 52.26
C ASN A 413 29.22 -18.35 51.84
N SER A 414 28.95 -18.45 50.54
CA SER A 414 27.70 -19.01 50.01
C SER A 414 27.86 -20.38 49.36
N LEU A 415 26.75 -21.11 49.25
CA LEU A 415 26.60 -22.31 48.42
C LEU A 415 26.33 -21.96 46.96
N GLY A 416 25.78 -20.77 46.72
CA GLY A 416 25.48 -20.21 45.42
C GLY A 416 24.72 -18.88 45.56
N CYS A 417 23.99 -18.53 44.50
CA CYS A 417 23.04 -17.42 44.46
C CYS A 417 21.81 -17.85 43.65
N ASP A 418 20.66 -17.25 43.94
CA ASP A 418 19.47 -17.41 43.11
C ASP A 418 19.71 -16.80 41.71
N PRO A 419 19.50 -17.53 40.60
CA PRO A 419 19.80 -17.04 39.25
C PRO A 419 18.80 -15.98 38.74
N ILE A 420 17.65 -15.83 39.40
CA ILE A 420 16.62 -14.82 39.08
C ILE A 420 16.94 -13.51 39.84
N THR A 421 17.14 -13.59 41.16
CA THR A 421 17.25 -12.42 42.04
C THR A 421 18.68 -12.03 42.42
N GLY A 422 19.63 -12.98 42.37
CA GLY A 422 21.00 -12.82 42.86
C GLY A 422 21.16 -13.00 44.37
N THR A 423 20.10 -13.38 45.08
CA THR A 423 20.14 -13.57 46.54
C THR A 423 21.08 -14.72 46.91
N CYS A 424 22.07 -14.45 47.76
CA CYS A 424 23.05 -15.44 48.18
C CYS A 424 22.44 -16.48 49.14
N GLU A 425 22.75 -17.77 48.94
CA GLU A 425 22.43 -18.83 49.91
C GLU A 425 23.64 -19.10 50.81
N CYS A 426 23.61 -18.62 52.05
CA CYS A 426 24.76 -18.64 52.94
C CYS A 426 25.01 -20.03 53.55
N ARG A 427 26.27 -20.47 53.50
CA ARG A 427 26.73 -21.70 54.15
C ARG A 427 26.42 -21.67 55.64
N SER A 428 26.28 -22.86 56.23
CA SER A 428 26.12 -22.99 57.68
C SER A 428 27.16 -22.17 58.44
N GLY A 429 26.68 -21.32 59.36
CA GLY A 429 27.52 -20.39 60.11
C GLY A 429 27.53 -18.95 59.62
N PHE A 430 26.90 -18.64 58.47
CA PHE A 430 26.94 -17.31 57.85
C PHE A 430 25.56 -16.77 57.45
N THR A 431 25.43 -15.44 57.47
CA THR A 431 24.22 -14.69 57.10
C THR A 431 24.57 -13.28 56.58
N GLY A 432 23.54 -12.48 56.29
CA GLY A 432 23.64 -11.20 55.60
C GLY A 432 23.53 -11.33 54.09
N GLU A 433 23.19 -10.23 53.42
CA GLU A 433 22.87 -10.16 51.98
C GLU A 433 23.94 -10.80 51.07
N LYS A 434 25.22 -10.74 51.46
CA LYS A 434 26.37 -11.30 50.73
C LYS A 434 27.06 -12.45 51.46
N CYS A 435 26.45 -12.97 52.53
CA CYS A 435 27.05 -13.97 53.43
C CYS A 435 28.37 -13.50 54.08
N GLN A 436 28.43 -12.20 54.39
CA GLN A 436 29.60 -11.53 54.95
C GLN A 436 29.69 -11.60 56.48
N ASN A 437 28.57 -11.91 57.17
CA ASN A 437 28.50 -11.97 58.63
C ASN A 437 28.45 -13.43 59.10
N SER A 438 29.03 -13.74 60.26
CA SER A 438 28.71 -15.00 60.96
C SER A 438 27.30 -14.97 61.56
N CYS A 439 26.74 -16.13 61.92
CA CYS A 439 25.42 -16.18 62.55
C CYS A 439 25.34 -15.32 63.82
N PRO A 440 24.22 -14.61 64.04
CA PRO A 440 23.96 -13.96 65.31
C PRO A 440 23.83 -15.01 66.42
N ILE A 441 24.23 -14.62 67.64
CA ILE A 441 24.14 -15.47 68.83
C ILE A 441 22.70 -15.97 69.01
N GLY A 442 22.53 -17.27 69.26
CA GLY A 442 21.23 -17.94 69.33
C GLY A 442 20.76 -18.59 68.03
N PHE A 443 21.52 -18.47 66.92
CA PHE A 443 21.16 -19.05 65.62
C PHE A 443 22.33 -19.80 64.96
N PHE A 444 22.01 -20.81 64.15
CA PHE A 444 22.98 -21.66 63.44
C PHE A 444 22.42 -22.21 62.11
N GLY A 445 23.29 -22.90 61.35
CA GLY A 445 22.92 -23.58 60.10
C GLY A 445 22.85 -22.65 58.87
N VAL A 446 22.40 -23.19 57.74
CA VAL A 446 22.30 -22.47 56.45
C VAL A 446 21.43 -21.22 56.61
N ASN A 447 21.91 -20.07 56.13
CA ASN A 447 21.31 -18.74 56.33
C ASN A 447 21.04 -18.34 57.80
N CYS A 448 21.52 -19.11 58.78
CA CYS A 448 21.27 -18.95 60.22
C CYS A 448 19.77 -18.99 60.60
N VAL A 449 18.96 -19.81 59.92
CA VAL A 449 17.50 -19.89 60.18
C VAL A 449 17.13 -20.82 61.35
N LEU A 450 18.05 -21.66 61.83
CA LEU A 450 17.82 -22.58 62.93
C LEU A 450 18.19 -21.92 64.27
N LYS A 451 17.34 -22.07 65.29
CA LYS A 451 17.57 -21.51 66.63
C LYS A 451 18.30 -22.51 67.53
N CYS A 452 19.33 -22.07 68.25
CA CYS A 452 20.03 -22.88 69.26
C CYS A 452 19.04 -23.45 70.31
N GLN A 453 19.13 -24.75 70.61
CA GLN A 453 18.31 -25.43 71.62
C GLN A 453 19.13 -25.78 72.87
N CYS A 454 19.62 -24.76 73.56
CA CYS A 454 20.53 -24.90 74.68
C CYS A 454 19.87 -24.45 75.99
N ASN A 455 19.85 -25.32 77.01
CA ASN A 455 19.03 -25.13 78.21
C ASN A 455 19.31 -23.83 79.00
N HIS A 456 20.56 -23.30 78.99
CA HIS A 456 20.94 -22.14 79.80
C HIS A 456 21.89 -21.13 79.11
N SER A 457 22.14 -21.26 77.80
CA SER A 457 23.08 -20.39 77.07
C SER A 457 22.61 -20.16 75.63
N CYS A 458 22.50 -18.90 75.17
CA CYS A 458 22.25 -18.63 73.74
C CYS A 458 23.43 -19.05 72.83
N PHE A 459 24.59 -19.39 73.41
CA PHE A 459 25.75 -19.83 72.67
C PHE A 459 25.59 -21.28 72.21
N CYS A 460 25.55 -21.45 70.90
CA CYS A 460 25.84 -22.69 70.21
C CYS A 460 26.78 -22.40 69.03
N ASP A 461 27.51 -23.41 68.58
CA ASP A 461 28.37 -23.31 67.40
C ASP A 461 27.52 -22.93 66.17
N PRO A 462 27.89 -21.86 65.42
CA PRO A 462 27.04 -21.31 64.37
C PRO A 462 26.91 -22.23 63.15
N VAL A 463 27.80 -23.20 62.98
CA VAL A 463 27.78 -24.15 61.85
C VAL A 463 26.92 -25.38 62.18
N THR A 464 27.08 -25.93 63.40
CA THR A 464 26.59 -27.25 63.80
C THR A 464 25.46 -27.22 64.83
N GLY A 465 25.28 -26.12 65.55
CA GLY A 465 24.26 -25.97 66.60
C GLY A 465 24.61 -26.57 67.96
N VAL A 466 25.84 -27.05 68.15
CA VAL A 466 26.28 -27.69 69.40
C VAL A 466 26.50 -26.64 70.50
N CYS A 467 25.94 -26.88 71.69
CA CYS A 467 25.96 -25.94 72.82
C CYS A 467 27.32 -25.95 73.55
N GLU A 468 28.30 -25.20 73.05
CA GLU A 468 29.58 -24.96 73.73
C GLU A 468 29.69 -23.51 74.24
N VAL A 469 30.27 -23.33 75.43
CA VAL A 469 30.45 -22.01 76.05
C VAL A 469 31.90 -21.54 75.85
N PRO A 470 32.15 -20.47 75.06
CA PRO A 470 33.51 -19.96 74.89
C PRO A 470 34.00 -19.34 76.20
N HIS A 471 35.21 -19.72 76.63
CA HIS A 471 35.81 -19.24 77.89
C HIS A 471 36.10 -17.72 77.97
N ASN A 472 35.78 -16.93 76.95
CA ASN A 472 36.20 -15.53 76.84
C ASN A 472 35.17 -14.58 76.18
N THR A 473 33.87 -14.93 76.17
CA THR A 473 32.80 -14.01 75.71
C THR A 473 32.34 -13.06 76.82
N SER A 474 31.94 -11.85 76.44
CA SER A 474 31.50 -10.82 77.38
C SER A 474 30.22 -11.23 78.12
N PHE A 475 30.24 -11.17 79.45
CA PHE A 475 29.09 -11.41 80.32
C PHE A 475 27.86 -10.54 79.93
N TYR A 476 28.13 -9.36 79.35
CA TYR A 476 27.11 -8.42 78.86
C TYR A 476 26.31 -8.97 77.66
N GLU A 477 26.96 -9.69 76.74
CA GLU A 477 26.30 -10.25 75.54
C GLU A 477 25.45 -11.46 75.89
N ALA A 478 25.93 -12.31 76.82
CA ALA A 478 25.16 -13.39 77.40
C ALA A 478 23.88 -12.86 78.09
N ALA A 479 24.03 -11.85 78.95
CA ALA A 479 22.91 -11.21 79.65
C ALA A 479 21.92 -10.52 78.69
N LYS A 480 22.42 -9.88 77.61
CA LYS A 480 21.57 -9.24 76.59
C LYS A 480 20.73 -10.26 75.83
N CYS A 481 21.32 -11.38 75.39
CA CYS A 481 20.53 -12.42 74.70
C CYS A 481 19.48 -13.05 75.63
N GLN A 482 19.83 -13.29 76.90
CA GLN A 482 18.88 -13.82 77.89
C GLN A 482 17.72 -12.84 78.14
N ALA A 483 17.98 -11.53 78.17
CA ALA A 483 16.93 -10.51 78.25
C ALA A 483 16.04 -10.48 77.00
N GLU A 484 16.61 -10.56 75.80
CA GLU A 484 15.84 -10.59 74.53
C GLU A 484 15.00 -11.87 74.39
N PHE A 485 15.50 -13.02 74.86
CA PHE A 485 14.74 -14.26 74.92
C PHE A 485 13.51 -14.13 75.84
N ILE A 486 13.68 -13.57 77.05
CA ILE A 486 12.58 -13.33 78.00
C ILE A 486 11.55 -12.35 77.41
N ILE A 487 11.99 -11.29 76.74
CA ILE A 487 11.10 -10.31 76.07
C ILE A 487 10.25 -10.97 74.97
N MET A 488 10.85 -11.85 74.16
CA MET A 488 10.12 -12.62 73.13
C MET A 488 9.17 -13.64 73.73
N GLU A 489 9.61 -14.44 74.72
CA GLU A 489 8.81 -15.48 75.36
C GLU A 489 7.58 -14.88 76.09
N GLN A 490 7.72 -13.68 76.64
CA GLN A 490 6.63 -12.93 77.29
C GLN A 490 5.85 -12.01 76.33
N SER A 491 6.15 -12.03 75.02
CA SER A 491 5.47 -11.22 73.98
C SER A 491 5.42 -9.71 74.27
N LEU A 492 6.45 -9.17 74.93
CA LEU A 492 6.48 -7.76 75.36
C LEU A 492 6.82 -6.83 74.20
N VAL A 493 5.81 -6.09 73.72
CA VAL A 493 5.94 -5.12 72.63
C VAL A 493 6.66 -3.85 73.10
N LYS A 494 7.65 -3.41 72.33
CA LYS A 494 8.39 -2.15 72.57
C LYS A 494 7.50 -0.95 72.21
N ASP A 495 7.32 -0.02 73.16
CA ASP A 495 6.28 1.01 73.06
C ASP A 495 6.64 2.13 72.07
N ASN A 496 6.02 2.10 70.88
CA ASN A 496 6.28 3.06 69.79
C ASN A 496 5.50 4.38 69.99
N VAL A 497 6.00 5.21 70.90
CA VAL A 497 5.49 6.57 71.15
C VAL A 497 6.01 7.58 70.10
N ASP A 498 7.27 7.45 69.67
CA ASP A 498 7.90 8.43 68.75
C ASP A 498 7.31 8.43 67.34
N GLU A 499 6.93 7.26 66.78
CA GLU A 499 6.33 7.20 65.43
C GLU A 499 4.98 7.93 65.37
N ARG A 500 4.13 7.81 66.39
CA ARG A 500 2.89 8.59 66.48
C ARG A 500 3.17 10.09 66.56
N ARG A 501 4.21 10.50 67.29
CA ARG A 501 4.59 11.92 67.40
C ARG A 501 5.04 12.49 66.05
N LYS A 502 5.80 11.73 65.24
CA LYS A 502 6.18 12.14 63.88
C LYS A 502 4.96 12.34 62.98
N TRP A 503 4.04 11.37 62.94
CA TRP A 503 2.82 11.46 62.13
C TRP A 503 1.96 12.69 62.44
N TYR A 504 1.79 13.03 63.72
CA TYR A 504 1.07 14.24 64.13
C TYR A 504 1.74 15.54 63.65
N ILE A 505 3.08 15.63 63.72
CA ILE A 505 3.82 16.81 63.24
C ILE A 505 3.69 16.96 61.71
N THR A 506 3.81 15.88 60.95
CA THR A 506 3.67 15.89 59.48
C THR A 506 2.28 16.37 59.05
N MET A 507 1.21 15.93 59.71
CA MET A 507 -0.16 16.38 59.42
C MET A 507 -0.37 17.88 59.68
N ILE A 508 0.21 18.42 60.75
CA ILE A 508 0.13 19.86 61.05
C ILE A 508 0.83 20.68 59.96
N ILE A 509 2.01 20.23 59.49
CA ILE A 509 2.76 20.91 58.42
C ILE A 509 1.95 20.95 57.11
N LEU A 510 1.33 19.83 56.70
CA LEU A 510 0.47 19.82 55.50
C LEU A 510 -0.74 20.77 55.62
N GLY A 511 -1.36 20.86 56.80
CA GLY A 511 -2.47 21.78 57.06
C GLY A 511 -2.08 23.26 56.92
N VAL A 512 -0.87 23.64 57.35
CA VAL A 512 -0.36 25.01 57.19
C VAL A 512 -0.08 25.33 55.71
N ILE A 513 0.52 24.40 54.97
CA ILE A 513 0.83 24.58 53.54
C ILE A 513 -0.47 24.78 52.72
N THR A 514 -1.48 23.95 52.93
CA THR A 514 -2.76 24.05 52.22
C THR A 514 -3.51 25.35 52.53
N ALA A 515 -3.50 25.80 53.79
CA ALA A 515 -4.06 27.10 54.17
C ALA A 515 -3.34 28.28 53.49
N ALA A 516 -2.01 28.23 53.39
CA ALA A 516 -1.22 29.25 52.68
C ALA A 516 -1.55 29.29 51.17
N CYS A 517 -1.64 28.13 50.51
CA CYS A 517 -2.02 28.04 49.10
C CYS A 517 -3.43 28.61 48.84
N LEU A 518 -4.40 28.32 49.71
CA LEU A 518 -5.76 28.87 49.61
C LEU A 518 -5.78 30.40 49.79
N ALA A 519 -4.99 30.94 50.71
CA ALA A 519 -4.87 32.38 50.90
C ALA A 519 -4.27 33.08 49.66
N SER A 520 -3.21 32.49 49.05
CA SER A 520 -2.65 33.00 47.79
C SER A 520 -3.64 32.93 46.63
N PHE A 521 -4.44 31.85 46.53
CA PHE A 521 -5.46 31.71 45.49
C PHE A 521 -6.57 32.75 45.63
N LEU A 522 -7.04 33.04 46.85
CA LEU A 522 -8.00 34.09 47.11
C LEU A 522 -7.44 35.49 46.77
N LEU A 523 -6.18 35.77 47.11
CA LEU A 523 -5.49 37.00 46.73
C LEU A 523 -5.44 37.21 45.20
N MET A 524 -5.13 36.15 44.45
CA MET A 524 -5.14 36.17 42.98
C MET A 524 -6.53 36.51 42.43
N LEU A 525 -7.60 35.91 42.96
CA LEU A 525 -8.98 36.19 42.57
C LEU A 525 -9.38 37.66 42.84
N PHE A 526 -9.00 38.22 43.98
CA PHE A 526 -9.26 39.64 44.29
C PHE A 526 -8.52 40.58 43.32
N CYS A 527 -7.25 40.30 42.98
CA CYS A 527 -6.53 41.07 41.97
C CYS A 527 -7.19 40.99 40.59
N SER A 528 -7.60 39.79 40.13
CA SER A 528 -8.29 39.60 38.86
C SER A 528 -9.61 40.38 38.77
N CYS A 529 -10.40 40.40 39.86
CA CYS A 529 -11.66 41.11 39.91
C CYS A 529 -11.47 42.64 39.85
N SER A 530 -10.40 43.16 40.46
CA SER A 530 -10.10 44.59 40.45
C SER A 530 -9.69 45.11 39.06
N CYS A 531 -8.98 44.30 38.25
CA CYS A 531 -8.68 44.63 36.85
C CYS A 531 -9.93 44.60 35.95
N TYR A 532 -10.87 43.69 36.19
CA TYR A 532 -12.09 43.57 35.37
C TYR A 532 -12.99 44.82 35.49
N CYS A 533 -13.21 45.31 36.71
CA CYS A 533 -14.04 46.49 36.96
C CYS A 533 -13.52 47.80 36.35
N GLN A 534 -12.23 47.89 36.00
CA GLN A 534 -11.63 49.10 35.46
C GLN A 534 -11.81 49.25 33.93
N ASN A 535 -12.16 48.16 33.22
CA ASN A 535 -12.33 48.16 31.77
C ASN A 535 -13.76 48.50 31.29
N GLU A 536 -14.81 48.24 32.08
CA GLU A 536 -16.19 48.50 31.63
C GLU A 536 -16.57 50.00 31.59
N GLN A 537 -15.91 50.87 32.36
CA GLN A 537 -16.23 52.30 32.37
C GLN A 537 -15.91 53.02 31.05
N LEU A 538 -15.15 52.41 30.13
CA LEU A 538 -14.73 53.05 28.88
C LEU A 538 -15.66 52.79 27.67
N LEU A 539 -16.60 51.83 27.74
CA LEU A 539 -17.41 51.41 26.58
C LEU A 539 -18.89 51.86 26.58
N CYS A 540 -19.43 52.37 27.68
CA CYS A 540 -20.87 52.67 27.81
C CYS A 540 -21.27 54.16 27.69
N LEU A 541 -20.68 54.90 26.73
CA LEU A 541 -21.10 56.28 26.40
C LEU A 541 -21.55 56.48 24.93
N LYS A 542 -22.11 55.45 24.28
CA LYS A 542 -22.71 55.59 22.95
C LYS A 542 -24.03 54.84 22.77
N ASN A 543 -25.06 55.62 22.42
CA ASN A 543 -26.40 55.25 21.93
C ASN A 543 -27.32 54.48 22.91
N GLU A 544 -28.31 55.10 23.53
CA GLU A 544 -29.58 55.64 22.98
C GLU A 544 -30.74 54.61 22.90
N ARG A 545 -31.63 54.71 23.90
CA ARG A 545 -33.11 54.77 23.79
C ARG A 545 -33.96 53.54 23.38
N LYS A 546 -34.85 53.22 24.35
CA LYS A 546 -36.33 53.06 24.23
C LYS A 546 -36.92 51.64 24.02
N PRO A 547 -38.19 51.38 24.48
CA PRO A 547 -38.41 50.31 25.48
C PRO A 547 -39.74 49.49 25.35
N ARG A 548 -40.10 48.75 26.42
CA ARG A 548 -41.40 48.02 26.69
C ARG A 548 -41.51 46.68 25.93
N LYS A 549 -42.26 45.63 26.32
CA LYS A 549 -43.30 45.32 27.35
C LYS A 549 -43.39 43.75 27.45
N LYS A 550 -44.11 43.06 28.36
CA LYS A 550 -44.17 42.97 29.84
C LYS A 550 -45.12 41.78 30.20
N TYR A 551 -44.89 41.05 31.33
CA TYR A 551 -45.70 39.93 31.92
C TYR A 551 -45.31 38.52 31.44
N ARG A 552 -44.80 37.66 32.35
CA ARG A 552 -45.44 36.69 33.29
C ARG A 552 -45.91 35.39 32.60
N LEU A 553 -45.88 34.19 33.18
CA LEU A 553 -45.28 33.52 34.35
C LEU A 553 -46.09 32.22 34.48
N GLN A 554 -45.51 31.04 34.23
CA GLN A 554 -46.01 29.77 34.82
C GLN A 554 -44.99 28.63 34.66
N LEU A 555 -44.42 28.23 35.79
CA LEU A 555 -44.03 26.85 36.12
C LEU A 555 -45.32 26.05 36.47
N PRO A 556 -45.34 24.70 36.61
CA PRO A 556 -44.21 23.87 37.07
C PRO A 556 -44.09 22.41 36.55
N SER A 557 -43.07 21.73 37.11
CA SER A 557 -43.05 20.30 37.51
C SER A 557 -42.49 19.28 36.52
N GLY A 558 -41.64 18.36 37.03
CA GLY A 558 -41.41 17.07 36.33
C GLY A 558 -40.07 16.34 36.49
N TYR A 559 -39.68 15.94 37.70
CA TYR A 559 -38.83 14.77 38.00
C TYR A 559 -37.32 14.69 37.65
N LEU A 560 -36.59 13.97 38.51
CA LEU A 560 -35.14 13.74 38.53
C LEU A 560 -34.72 12.49 37.75
N SER A 561 -33.54 12.57 37.12
CA SER A 561 -32.49 11.55 36.90
C SER A 561 -31.52 12.10 35.83
N ASP A 562 -30.20 11.90 35.81
CA ASP A 562 -29.27 11.27 36.75
C ASP A 562 -27.83 11.80 36.49
N SER A 563 -26.91 11.52 37.43
CA SER A 563 -25.43 11.43 37.27
C SER A 563 -24.66 12.38 36.32
N LEU A 564 -23.89 13.29 36.93
CA LEU A 564 -22.44 13.53 36.72
C LEU A 564 -21.79 13.14 35.37
N SER A 565 -21.21 14.15 34.71
CA SER A 565 -20.18 14.00 33.67
C SER A 565 -18.89 14.74 34.08
N ASP A 566 -17.76 14.03 34.03
CA ASP A 566 -16.39 14.54 34.15
C ASP A 566 -15.50 13.69 33.22
N SER A 567 -14.46 14.19 32.57
CA SER A 567 -14.18 15.52 32.02
C SER A 567 -13.10 15.35 30.93
N GLU A 568 -12.99 16.28 29.99
CA GLU A 568 -12.10 16.13 28.84
C GLU A 568 -10.61 16.38 29.15
N THR A 569 -9.80 15.71 28.33
CA THR A 569 -8.38 15.93 27.98
C THR A 569 -7.80 17.34 28.11
N LEU A 570 -6.47 17.44 28.32
CA LEU A 570 -5.56 18.25 27.48
C LEU A 570 -4.07 18.02 27.84
N PRO A 571 -3.15 17.90 26.86
CA PRO A 571 -1.69 17.99 27.05
C PRO A 571 -1.16 19.41 26.80
N MET A 572 0.13 19.67 27.07
CA MET A 572 0.80 20.93 26.71
C MET A 572 2.17 20.71 26.03
N GLN A 573 2.59 21.72 25.26
CA GLN A 573 3.47 21.59 24.11
C GLN A 573 4.95 21.98 24.34
N ASN A 574 5.78 21.46 23.42
CA ASN A 574 7.03 21.98 22.87
C ASN A 574 7.53 23.38 23.26
N LEU A 575 8.86 23.48 23.36
CA LEU A 575 9.62 24.72 23.38
C LEU A 575 10.73 24.66 22.31
N GLN A 576 10.77 25.65 21.41
CA GLN A 576 11.84 25.78 20.42
C GLN A 576 12.10 27.27 20.13
N LYS A 577 13.31 27.75 20.48
CA LYS A 577 14.12 28.76 19.74
C LYS A 577 15.23 29.36 20.62
N ALA A 578 16.47 29.04 20.27
CA ALA A 578 17.63 29.92 20.25
C ALA A 578 18.58 29.37 19.17
#